data_AF-A0A4V0XPN8-F1
#
_entry.id   AF-A0A4V0XPN8-F1
#
_cell.length_a   1.000
_cell.length_b   1.000
_cell.length_c   1.000
_cell.angle_alpha   90.00
_cell.angle_beta   90.00
_cell.angle_gamma   90.00
#
_symmetry.space_group_name_H-M   'P 1'
#
loop_
_entity.id
_entity.type
_entity.pdbx_description
1 polymer ?
#
loop_
_entity_poly.entity_id
_entity_poly.type
_entity_poly.pdbx_seq_one_letter_code
_entity_poly.pdbx_strand_id
1 'polypeptide(L)' 'MPADRDPELESLRDELRAQLAALNELYHPVYPAAPARVAELETRIRQVRESISARRRELIPA' A
#
# COMPACT_ATOMS: atom_id res chain seq x y z
N MET A 1 13.26 8.43 18.94
CA MET A 1 12.34 9.14 18.01
C MET A 1 11.10 8.27 17.87
N PRO A 2 9.87 8.80 17.97
CA PRO A 2 8.69 7.97 17.78
C PRO A 2 8.73 7.40 16.36
N ALA A 3 8.55 6.08 16.22
CA ALA A 3 8.53 5.37 14.94
C ALA A 3 7.50 5.93 13.93
N ASP A 4 6.60 6.80 14.39
CA ASP A 4 5.58 7.50 13.60
C ASP A 4 6.12 8.62 12.67
N ARG A 5 7.38 9.05 12.81
CA ARG A 5 7.99 10.10 11.95
C ARG A 5 9.06 9.55 10.98
N ASP A 6 9.05 8.25 10.72
CA ASP A 6 9.96 7.68 9.74
C ASP A 6 9.52 8.07 8.32
N PRO A 7 10.35 8.80 7.54
CA PRO A 7 9.97 9.28 6.22
C PRO A 7 9.76 8.13 5.22
N GLU A 8 10.41 6.98 5.42
CA GLU A 8 10.18 5.80 4.60
C GLU A 8 8.80 5.17 4.91
N LEU A 9 8.40 5.08 6.18
CA LEU A 9 7.04 4.66 6.53
C LEU A 9 5.97 5.61 6.00
N GLU A 10 6.21 6.92 6.02
CA GLU A 10 5.29 7.91 5.45
C GLU A 10 5.15 7.69 3.94
N SER A 11 6.28 7.56 3.23
CA SER A 11 6.29 7.28 1.79
C SER A 11 5.55 5.97 1.45
N LEU A 12 5.77 4.89 2.20
CA LEU A 12 5.07 3.62 2.01
C LEU A 12 3.56 3.72 2.29
N ARG A 13 3.15 4.56 3.25
CA ARG A 13 1.72 4.80 3.53
C ARG A 13 1.05 5.59 2.42
N ASP A 14 1.74 6.56 1.84
CA ASP A 14 1.23 7.32 0.70
C ASP A 14 1.13 6.44 -0.55
N GLU A 15 2.12 5.58 -0.80
CA GLU A 15 2.06 4.58 -1.87
C GLU A 15 0.87 3.63 -1.69
N LEU A 16 0.67 3.12 -0.46
CA LEU A 16 -0.48 2.26 -0.15
C LEU A 16 -1.82 2.97 -0.42
N ARG A 17 -1.93 4.26 -0.06
CA ARG A 17 -3.12 5.06 -0.35
C ARG A 17 -3.36 5.22 -1.85
N ALA A 18 -2.32 5.51 -2.62
CA ALA A 18 -2.41 5.66 -4.07
C ALA A 18 -2.88 4.36 -4.74
N GLN A 19 -2.34 3.22 -4.33
CA GLN A 19 -2.72 1.91 -4.88
C GLN A 19 -4.17 1.53 -4.52
N LEU A 20 -4.62 1.85 -3.30
CA LEU A 20 -6.02 1.62 -2.89
C LEU A 20 -7.01 2.53 -3.65
N ALA A 21 -6.63 3.78 -3.91
CA ALA A 21 -7.44 4.69 -4.72
C ALA A 21 -7.58 4.16 -6.15
N ALA A 22 -6.46 3.76 -6.78
CA ALA A 22 -6.48 3.17 -8.12
C ALA A 22 -7.30 1.87 -8.19
N LEU A 23 -7.23 1.04 -7.13
CA LEU A 23 -8.05 -0.17 -7.04
C LEU A 23 -9.54 0.18 -6.98
N ASN A 24 -9.92 1.19 -6.20
CA ASN A 24 -11.30 1.66 -6.08
C ASN A 24 -11.85 2.16 -7.43
N GLU A 25 -11.04 2.93 -8.18
CA GLU A 25 -11.40 3.41 -9.52
C GLU A 25 -11.66 2.27 -10.52
N LEU A 26 -11.01 1.11 -10.37
CA LEU A 26 -11.26 -0.06 -11.23
C LEU A 26 -12.57 -0.78 -10.93
N TYR A 27 -13.14 -0.61 -9.74
CA TYR A 27 -14.45 -1.14 -9.37
C TYR A 27 -15.59 -0.19 -9.78
N HIS A 28 -15.30 0.86 -10.55
CA HIS A 28 -16.31 1.83 -10.94
C HIS A 28 -17.42 1.15 -11.78
N PRO A 29 -18.72 1.34 -11.43
CA PRO A 29 -19.85 0.58 -11.97
C PRO A 29 -20.08 0.77 -13.48
N VAL A 30 -19.40 1.75 -14.07
CA VAL A 30 -19.54 2.13 -15.48
C VAL A 30 -18.53 1.41 -16.38
N TYR A 31 -17.41 0.93 -15.83
CA TYR A 31 -16.36 0.27 -16.62
C TYR A 31 -16.28 -1.21 -16.27
N PRO A 32 -16.09 -2.09 -17.27
CA PRO A 32 -15.82 -3.49 -16.99
C PRO A 32 -14.57 -3.58 -16.11
N ALA A 33 -14.70 -4.24 -14.96
CA ALA A 33 -13.59 -4.48 -14.07
C ALA A 33 -12.44 -5.10 -14.87
N ALA A 34 -11.22 -4.57 -14.72
CA ALA A 34 -10.02 -5.09 -15.37
C ALA A 34 -9.35 -6.12 -14.44
N PRO A 35 -9.71 -7.41 -14.49
CA PRO A 35 -9.31 -8.39 -13.47
C PRO A 35 -7.79 -8.54 -13.35
N ALA A 36 -7.07 -8.45 -14.47
CA ALA A 36 -5.60 -8.49 -14.45
C ALA A 36 -5.00 -7.29 -13.69
N ARG A 37 -5.59 -6.11 -13.86
CA ARG A 37 -5.11 -4.88 -13.21
C ARG A 37 -5.50 -4.81 -11.74
N VAL A 38 -6.66 -5.36 -11.39
CA VAL A 38 -7.09 -5.59 -10.01
C VAL A 38 -6.09 -6.52 -9.31
N ALA A 39 -5.79 -7.69 -9.90
CA ALA A 39 -4.84 -8.65 -9.31
C ALA A 39 -3.42 -8.07 -9.17
N GLU A 40 -2.98 -7.26 -10.13
CA GLU A 40 -1.70 -6.54 -10.03
C GLU A 40 -1.69 -5.56 -8.85
N LEU A 41 -2.74 -4.75 -8.70
CA LEU A 41 -2.86 -3.79 -7.60
C LEU A 41 -2.98 -4.49 -6.24
N GLU A 42 -3.73 -5.59 -6.15
CA GLU A 42 -3.80 -6.39 -4.92
C GLU A 42 -2.43 -6.96 -4.53
N THR A 43 -1.66 -7.42 -5.51
CA THR A 43 -0.29 -7.91 -5.29
C THR A 43 0.62 -6.80 -4.78
N ARG A 44 0.57 -5.60 -5.40
CA ARG A 44 1.34 -4.45 -4.95
C ARG A 44 0.93 -3.98 -3.55
N ILE A 45 -0.37 -3.92 -3.26
CA ILE A 45 -0.89 -3.54 -1.94
C ILE A 45 -0.37 -4.49 -0.86
N ARG A 46 -0.34 -5.80 -1.16
CA ARG A 46 0.23 -6.80 -0.27
C ARG A 46 1.71 -6.54 -0.01
N GLN A 47 2.49 -6.32 -1.06
CA GLN A 47 3.93 -6.04 -0.93
C GLN A 47 4.20 -4.78 -0.10
N VAL A 48 3.49 -3.69 -0.35
CA VAL A 48 3.64 -2.43 0.41
C VAL A 48 3.29 -2.64 1.89
N ARG A 49 2.25 -3.43 2.20
CA ARG A 49 1.92 -3.78 3.60
C ARG A 49 3.00 -4.61 4.28
N GLU A 50 3.63 -5.52 3.55
CA GLU A 50 4.77 -6.30 4.06
C GLU A 50 5.97 -5.38 4.34
N SER A 51 6.29 -4.46 3.42
CA SER A 51 7.34 -3.45 3.61
C SER A 51 7.08 -2.54 4.82
N ILE A 52 5.85 -2.06 5.00
CA ILE A 52 5.46 -1.27 6.19
C ILE A 52 5.67 -2.10 7.46
N SER A 53 5.26 -3.36 7.45
CA SER A 53 5.38 -4.24 8.62
C SER A 53 6.84 -4.55 8.96
N ALA A 54 7.67 -4.80 7.93
CA ALA A 54 9.11 -4.97 8.09
C ALA A 54 9.76 -3.71 8.65
N ARG A 55 9.48 -2.55 8.05
CA ARG A 55 10.04 -1.26 8.49
C ARG A 55 9.62 -0.91 9.90
N ARG A 56 8.37 -1.17 10.28
CA ARG A 56 7.90 -0.98 11.67
C ARG A 56 8.64 -1.88 12.66
N ARG A 57 9.01 -3.11 12.28
CA ARG A 57 9.82 -3.99 13.14
C ARG A 57 11.25 -3.47 13.28
N GLU A 58 11.84 -2.96 12.21
CA GLU A 58 13.19 -2.35 12.26
C GLU A 58 13.24 -1.10 13.15
N LEU A 59 12.16 -0.32 13.17
CA LEU A 59 12.05 0.92 13.97
C LEU A 59 11.73 0.69 15.45
N ILE A 60 11.33 -0.52 15.84
CA ILE A 60 11.16 -0.90 17.25
C ILE A 60 12.42 -1.66 17.66
N PRO A 61 13.45 -0.98 18.20
CA PRO A 61 14.58 -1.68 18.78
C PRO A 61 14.09 -2.50 19.97
N ALA A 62 14.51 -3.76 20.03
CA ALA A 62 14.30 -4.65 21.18
C ALA A 62 14.90 -4.06 22.47
#